data_AF-A0A1G3PBQ7-F1
#
_entry.id   AF-A0A1G3PBQ7-F1
#
_cell.length_a   1.000
_cell.length_b   1.000
_cell.length_c   1.000
_cell.angle_alpha   90.00
_cell.angle_beta   90.00
_cell.angle_gamma   90.00
#
_symmetry.space_group_name_H-M   'P 1'
#
loop_
_entity.id
_entity.type
_entity.pdbx_description
1 polymer ?
#
loop_
_entity_poly.entity_id
_entity_poly.type
_entity_poly.pdbx_seq_one_letter_code
_entity_poly.pdbx_strand_id
1 'polypeptide(L)'
;MNKIAIPNMGNYSIAFAAIADAMGATPWISPTTPEIVKLGYEVSPDSLCLPFKIFIGHFIKAAEEGVEYAVMVNGNGPCRLTYYRQLLQKILDERGLKMHIFGLGDTGIKPPIIKHYDPPFFKFWRGALWALQKMFLIDEIEKLAWKTRPREIKKGETSTVTNQCLLELEAAKTGIEISILKSKIFERFTAININTDKKVLKVALVGEASVLRDKYLNHSMEELLGGLGVEVVNYFLLGVELKNIFFPHLSGKHSKKHMLEIAKPYLQTKVGGHALDSIAHSIICGEDSYDGVIHLCPSGCMPEISIRPILRKVSSDYDLPVLECSFDEHTSHVGLVTRLEAYIDMLYDRRKKNGKEHNT
;
A
#
# COMPACT_ATOMS: atom_id res chain seq x y z
N MET A 1 -26.73 13.97 2.82
CA MET A 1 -25.62 14.21 3.77
C MET A 1 -24.34 14.41 2.96
N ASN A 2 -23.44 15.30 3.36
CA ASN A 2 -22.22 15.62 2.58
C ASN A 2 -21.12 14.55 2.74
N LYS A 3 -21.46 13.26 2.59
CA LYS A 3 -20.53 12.13 2.77
C LYS A 3 -19.80 11.81 1.46
N ILE A 4 -18.57 11.32 1.56
CA ILE A 4 -17.80 10.82 0.40
C ILE A 4 -17.09 9.50 0.71
N ALA A 5 -17.34 8.48 -0.11
CA ALA A 5 -16.65 7.20 -0.02
C ALA A 5 -15.22 7.30 -0.57
N ILE A 6 -14.26 6.88 0.25
CA ILE A 6 -12.85 6.85 -0.11
C ILE A 6 -12.40 5.38 -0.06
N PRO A 7 -11.74 4.88 -1.12
CA PRO A 7 -11.22 3.52 -1.13
C PRO A 7 -10.27 3.24 0.05
N ASN A 8 -10.38 2.05 0.64
CA ASN A 8 -9.45 1.60 1.66
C ASN A 8 -8.03 1.48 1.06
N MET A 9 -7.08 2.26 1.59
CA MET A 9 -5.66 2.22 1.22
C MET A 9 -4.79 1.99 2.46
N GLY A 10 -5.28 1.15 3.38
CA GLY A 10 -4.62 0.88 4.65
C GLY A 10 -4.56 2.13 5.52
N ASN A 11 -3.39 2.38 6.13
CA ASN A 11 -3.21 3.49 7.06
C ASN A 11 -3.35 4.88 6.39
N TYR A 12 -3.17 4.98 5.06
CA TYR A 12 -3.33 6.26 4.32
C TYR A 12 -4.75 6.81 4.33
N SER A 13 -5.73 5.98 4.65
CA SER A 13 -7.12 6.39 4.92
C SER A 13 -7.19 7.54 5.93
N ILE A 14 -6.29 7.58 6.93
CA ILE A 14 -6.18 8.68 7.91
C ILE A 14 -5.91 10.03 7.23
N ALA A 15 -5.02 10.04 6.24
CA ALA A 15 -4.69 11.27 5.52
C ALA A 15 -5.77 11.66 4.51
N PHE A 16 -6.39 10.68 3.84
CA PHE A 16 -7.50 10.96 2.92
C PHE A 16 -8.72 11.50 3.65
N ALA A 17 -9.00 11.03 4.87
CA ALA A 17 -10.03 11.62 5.74
C ALA A 17 -9.77 13.12 5.99
N ALA A 18 -8.51 13.51 6.24
CA ALA A 18 -8.16 14.91 6.42
C ALA A 18 -8.40 15.78 5.16
N ILE A 19 -8.21 15.21 3.96
CA ILE A 19 -8.54 15.90 2.69
C ILE A 19 -10.06 16.08 2.56
N ALA A 20 -10.85 15.06 2.87
CA ALA A 20 -12.31 15.15 2.86
C ALA A 20 -12.82 16.21 3.84
N ASP A 21 -12.32 16.21 5.09
CA ASP A 21 -12.63 17.22 6.10
C ASP A 21 -12.30 18.64 5.60
N ALA A 22 -11.16 18.80 4.90
CA ALA A 22 -10.74 20.07 4.30
C ALA A 22 -11.67 20.55 3.18
N MET A 23 -12.27 19.61 2.44
CA MET A 23 -13.31 19.89 1.45
C MET A 23 -14.68 20.16 2.09
N GLY A 24 -14.84 19.96 3.40
CA GLY A 24 -16.13 20.06 4.09
C GLY A 24 -17.03 18.84 3.89
N ALA A 25 -16.45 17.73 3.40
CA ALA A 25 -17.12 16.44 3.27
C ALA A 25 -16.85 15.57 4.50
N THR A 26 -17.78 14.68 4.83
CA THR A 26 -17.57 13.64 5.84
C THR A 26 -17.04 12.38 5.16
N PRO A 27 -15.82 11.92 5.45
CA PRO A 27 -15.29 10.71 4.83
C PRO A 27 -16.08 9.47 5.27
N TRP A 28 -16.41 8.62 4.30
CA TRP A 28 -16.81 7.24 4.53
C TRP A 28 -15.62 6.35 4.14
N ILE A 29 -15.07 5.66 5.13
CA ILE A 29 -13.92 4.77 5.00
C ILE A 29 -14.26 3.53 5.81
N SER A 30 -14.08 2.36 5.22
CA SER A 30 -14.30 1.09 5.89
C SER A 30 -13.07 0.20 5.70
N PRO A 31 -12.67 -0.62 6.70
CA PRO A 31 -11.74 -1.71 6.44
C PRO A 31 -12.38 -2.71 5.48
N THR A 32 -11.56 -3.44 4.72
CA THR A 32 -12.09 -4.54 3.90
C THR A 32 -12.52 -5.68 4.80
N THR A 33 -13.73 -6.20 4.56
CA THR A 33 -14.36 -7.29 5.31
C THR A 33 -14.79 -8.41 4.37
N PRO A 34 -15.07 -9.63 4.87
CA PRO A 34 -15.64 -10.70 4.05
C PRO A 34 -16.93 -10.29 3.32
N GLU A 35 -17.74 -9.43 3.95
CA GLU A 35 -18.96 -8.88 3.34
C GLU A 35 -18.63 -7.99 2.13
N ILE A 36 -17.68 -7.07 2.26
CA ILE A 36 -17.23 -6.20 1.16
C ILE A 36 -16.64 -7.03 0.02
N VAL A 37 -15.83 -8.05 0.34
CA VAL A 37 -15.30 -8.97 -0.68
C VAL A 37 -16.45 -9.66 -1.41
N LYS A 38 -17.40 -10.24 -0.66
CA LYS A 38 -18.57 -10.92 -1.23
C LYS A 38 -19.37 -10.00 -2.17
N LEU A 39 -19.71 -8.79 -1.71
CA LEU A 39 -20.39 -7.80 -2.54
C LEU A 39 -19.62 -7.55 -3.84
N GLY A 40 -18.31 -7.35 -3.72
CA GLY A 40 -17.41 -7.15 -4.86
C GLY A 40 -17.46 -8.25 -5.92
N TYR A 41 -17.43 -9.50 -5.48
CA TYR A 41 -17.42 -10.66 -6.37
C TYR A 41 -18.79 -10.91 -7.02
N GLU A 42 -19.90 -10.69 -6.31
CA GLU A 42 -21.25 -10.91 -6.84
C GLU A 42 -21.61 -9.99 -8.01
N VAL A 43 -20.92 -8.85 -8.16
CA VAL A 43 -21.24 -7.85 -9.19
C VAL A 43 -20.25 -7.79 -10.33
N SER A 44 -19.05 -8.30 -10.10
CA SER A 44 -17.92 -8.05 -10.99
C SER A 44 -17.75 -9.19 -11.98
N PRO A 45 -17.45 -8.89 -13.26
CA PRO A 45 -16.96 -9.91 -14.18
C PRO A 45 -15.73 -10.65 -13.63
N ASP A 46 -15.69 -11.97 -13.81
CA ASP A 46 -14.59 -12.83 -13.33
C ASP A 46 -13.22 -12.40 -13.83
N SER A 47 -13.17 -11.82 -15.03
CA SER A 47 -11.93 -11.38 -15.68
C SER A 47 -11.28 -10.15 -15.04
N LEU A 48 -11.96 -9.44 -14.13
CA LEU A 48 -11.42 -8.25 -13.46
C LEU A 48 -10.59 -8.63 -12.23
N CYS A 49 -9.57 -7.83 -11.95
CA CYS A 49 -8.66 -8.14 -10.87
C CYS A 49 -9.29 -7.89 -9.49
N LEU A 50 -8.75 -8.53 -8.47
CA LEU A 50 -9.20 -8.39 -7.07
C LEU A 50 -9.35 -6.92 -6.63
N PRO A 51 -8.40 -5.99 -6.84
CA PRO A 51 -8.57 -4.58 -6.49
C PRO A 51 -9.86 -3.94 -7.03
N PHE A 52 -10.26 -4.26 -8.27
CA PHE A 52 -11.52 -3.77 -8.84
C PHE A 52 -12.72 -4.27 -8.02
N LYS A 53 -12.73 -5.57 -7.72
CA LYS A 53 -13.80 -6.23 -6.95
C LYS A 53 -13.89 -5.64 -5.54
N ILE A 54 -12.75 -5.34 -4.92
CA ILE A 54 -12.73 -4.71 -3.59
C ILE A 54 -13.28 -3.28 -3.65
N PHE A 55 -12.90 -2.48 -4.65
CA PHE A 55 -13.43 -1.12 -4.79
C PHE A 55 -14.95 -1.08 -5.00
N ILE A 56 -15.51 -1.92 -5.87
CA ILE A 56 -16.96 -1.93 -6.06
C ILE A 56 -17.71 -2.43 -4.82
N GLY A 57 -17.16 -3.41 -4.09
CA GLY A 57 -17.74 -3.87 -2.82
C GLY A 57 -17.82 -2.74 -1.79
N HIS A 58 -16.75 -1.94 -1.64
CA HIS A 58 -16.75 -0.75 -0.78
C HIS A 58 -17.80 0.27 -1.22
N PHE A 59 -17.89 0.56 -2.52
CA PHE A 59 -18.84 1.55 -3.05
C PHE A 59 -20.30 1.11 -2.93
N ILE A 60 -20.59 -0.18 -3.12
CA ILE A 60 -21.94 -0.72 -2.88
C ILE A 60 -22.30 -0.57 -1.40
N LYS A 61 -21.42 -1.00 -0.49
CA LYS A 61 -21.65 -0.87 0.95
C LYS A 61 -21.89 0.58 1.36
N ALA A 62 -21.07 1.51 0.86
CA ALA A 62 -21.24 2.93 1.09
C ALA A 62 -22.58 3.46 0.54
N ALA A 63 -22.98 3.04 -0.66
CA ALA A 63 -24.26 3.44 -1.25
C ALA A 63 -25.46 2.93 -0.44
N GLU A 64 -25.40 1.69 0.07
CA GLU A 64 -26.41 1.10 0.97
C GLU A 64 -26.54 1.89 2.29
N GLU A 65 -25.45 2.49 2.76
CA GLU A 65 -25.42 3.37 3.94
C GLU A 65 -25.77 4.84 3.61
N GLY A 66 -26.24 5.11 2.40
CA GLY A 66 -26.73 6.41 1.96
C GLY A 66 -25.63 7.41 1.56
N VAL A 67 -24.45 6.92 1.17
CA VAL A 67 -23.37 7.76 0.62
C VAL A 67 -23.59 7.97 -0.88
N GLU A 68 -23.70 9.23 -1.30
CA GLU A 68 -24.03 9.58 -2.69
C GLU A 68 -22.80 9.90 -3.56
N TYR A 69 -21.64 10.06 -2.95
CA TYR A 69 -20.41 10.45 -3.66
C TYR A 69 -19.26 9.53 -3.30
N ALA A 70 -18.41 9.23 -4.27
CA ALA A 70 -17.18 8.48 -4.09
C ALA A 70 -16.04 9.14 -4.85
N VAL A 71 -14.81 8.77 -4.51
CA VAL A 71 -13.62 9.21 -5.25
C VAL A 71 -12.78 8.01 -5.68
N MET A 72 -12.20 8.11 -6.87
CA MET A 72 -11.30 7.10 -7.39
C MET A 72 -10.13 7.73 -8.15
N VAL A 73 -8.95 7.15 -8.01
CA VAL A 73 -7.78 7.49 -8.84
C VAL A 73 -7.95 6.88 -10.23
N ASN A 74 -7.74 7.68 -11.26
CA ASN A 74 -7.63 7.19 -12.62
C ASN A 74 -6.17 6.79 -12.88
N GLY A 75 -5.99 5.58 -13.39
CA GLY A 75 -4.68 5.11 -13.81
C GLY A 75 -4.25 5.80 -15.11
N ASN A 76 -2.94 5.82 -15.35
CA ASN A 76 -2.36 6.23 -16.63
C ASN A 76 -1.64 5.05 -17.28
N GLY A 77 -1.81 4.88 -18.58
CA GLY A 77 -1.11 3.86 -19.38
C GLY A 77 -1.95 2.61 -19.70
N PRO A 78 -1.35 1.43 -19.88
CA PRO A 78 -2.06 0.24 -20.39
C PRO A 78 -2.78 -0.58 -19.29
N CYS A 79 -2.74 -0.13 -18.04
CA CYS A 79 -3.47 -0.78 -16.95
C CYS A 79 -4.97 -0.51 -17.06
N ARG A 80 -5.78 -1.51 -16.68
CA ARG A 80 -7.24 -1.41 -16.65
C ARG A 80 -7.76 -0.34 -15.69
N LEU A 81 -6.95 0.09 -14.72
CA LEU A 81 -7.24 1.20 -13.79
C LEU A 81 -7.68 2.49 -14.52
N THR A 82 -7.26 2.67 -15.78
CA THR A 82 -7.66 3.80 -16.64
C THR A 82 -9.17 3.87 -16.91
N TYR A 83 -9.87 2.73 -16.89
CA TYR A 83 -11.31 2.66 -17.13
C TYR A 83 -12.11 2.11 -15.94
N TYR A 84 -11.48 1.91 -14.77
CA TYR A 84 -12.16 1.40 -13.58
C TYR A 84 -13.33 2.27 -13.19
N ARG A 85 -13.11 3.59 -13.09
CA ARG A 85 -14.14 4.53 -12.67
C ARG A 85 -15.41 4.42 -13.50
N GLN A 86 -15.28 4.36 -14.83
CA GLN A 86 -16.41 4.25 -15.75
C GLN A 86 -17.16 2.93 -15.56
N LEU A 87 -16.42 1.83 -15.39
CA LEU A 87 -17.02 0.51 -15.20
C LEU A 87 -17.70 0.38 -13.83
N LEU A 88 -17.08 0.88 -12.77
CA LEU A 88 -17.67 0.94 -11.43
C LEU A 88 -18.95 1.78 -11.45
N GLN A 89 -18.91 2.97 -12.06
CA GLN A 89 -20.09 3.83 -12.18
C GLN A 89 -21.22 3.11 -12.90
N LYS A 90 -20.92 2.46 -14.04
CA LYS A 90 -21.91 1.69 -14.80
C LYS A 90 -22.56 0.58 -13.97
N ILE A 91 -21.77 -0.17 -13.20
CA ILE A 91 -22.29 -1.26 -12.33
C ILE A 91 -23.21 -0.69 -11.24
N LEU A 92 -22.86 0.45 -10.64
CA LEU A 92 -23.71 1.12 -9.64
C LEU A 92 -25.03 1.60 -10.27
N ASP A 93 -24.96 2.22 -11.45
CA ASP A 93 -26.12 2.73 -12.19
C ASP A 93 -27.09 1.61 -12.59
N GLU A 94 -26.57 0.50 -13.13
CA GLU A 94 -27.37 -0.69 -13.51
C GLU A 94 -28.07 -1.34 -12.31
N ARG A 95 -27.53 -1.15 -11.10
CA ARG A 95 -28.13 -1.61 -9.84
C ARG A 95 -29.06 -0.58 -9.20
N GLY A 96 -29.23 0.59 -9.80
CA GLY A 96 -30.05 1.67 -9.25
C GLY A 96 -29.48 2.31 -7.99
N LEU A 97 -28.18 2.13 -7.71
CA LEU A 97 -27.51 2.75 -6.57
C LEU A 97 -27.17 4.21 -6.90
N LYS A 98 -27.69 5.14 -6.11
CA LYS A 98 -27.46 6.58 -6.29
C LYS A 98 -26.09 6.98 -5.75
N MET A 99 -25.04 6.72 -6.53
CA MET A 99 -23.68 7.13 -6.19
C MET A 99 -22.95 7.67 -7.41
N HIS A 100 -22.26 8.81 -7.26
CA HIS A 100 -21.40 9.39 -8.28
C HIS A 100 -19.92 9.26 -7.91
N ILE A 101 -19.11 8.67 -8.80
CA ILE A 101 -17.66 8.50 -8.60
C ILE A 101 -16.88 9.61 -9.30
N PHE A 102 -16.28 10.50 -8.51
CA PHE A 102 -15.31 11.49 -8.96
C PHE A 102 -13.98 10.83 -9.34
N GLY A 103 -13.43 11.19 -10.51
CA GLY A 103 -12.11 10.75 -10.94
C GLY A 103 -11.01 11.75 -10.56
N LEU A 104 -9.88 11.25 -10.06
CA LEU A 104 -8.64 12.01 -9.86
C LEU A 104 -7.67 11.67 -11.00
N GLY A 105 -7.22 12.67 -11.77
CA GLY A 105 -6.11 12.49 -12.72
C GLY A 105 -6.28 13.15 -14.09
N ASP A 106 -7.51 13.45 -14.55
CA ASP A 106 -7.76 13.82 -15.96
C ASP A 106 -8.75 14.99 -16.14
N THR A 107 -8.67 16.02 -15.31
CA THR A 107 -9.74 17.03 -15.27
C THR A 107 -9.25 18.45 -15.04
N GLY A 108 -8.91 19.16 -16.12
CA GLY A 108 -8.81 20.63 -16.19
C GLY A 108 -8.00 21.33 -15.08
N ILE A 109 -8.19 22.65 -14.94
CA ILE A 109 -7.45 23.48 -13.96
C ILE A 109 -7.92 23.22 -12.52
N LYS A 110 -9.20 22.88 -12.32
CA LYS A 110 -9.79 22.57 -11.01
C LYS A 110 -10.53 21.21 -11.10
N PRO A 111 -10.11 20.19 -10.32
CA PRO A 111 -10.76 18.89 -10.29
C PRO A 111 -12.27 18.98 -9.97
N PRO A 112 -13.14 18.16 -10.62
CA PRO A 112 -14.59 18.19 -10.44
C PRO A 112 -15.03 18.02 -8.99
N ILE A 113 -14.34 17.18 -8.24
CA ILE A 113 -14.59 17.02 -6.80
C ILE A 113 -14.43 18.34 -6.04
N ILE A 114 -13.38 19.12 -6.31
CA ILE A 114 -13.16 20.42 -5.67
C ILE A 114 -14.19 21.45 -6.15
N LYS A 115 -14.65 21.37 -7.41
CA LYS A 115 -15.75 22.21 -7.91
C LYS A 115 -17.08 21.89 -7.24
N HIS A 116 -17.33 20.62 -6.94
CA HIS A 116 -18.58 20.17 -6.32
C HIS A 116 -18.70 20.64 -4.86
N TYR A 117 -17.64 20.44 -4.06
CA TYR A 117 -17.65 20.82 -2.64
C TYR A 117 -17.33 22.30 -2.40
N ASP A 118 -16.70 22.96 -3.37
CA ASP A 118 -16.26 24.36 -3.36
C ASP A 118 -15.72 24.88 -2.01
N PRO A 119 -14.70 24.23 -1.44
CA PRO A 119 -14.20 24.62 -0.13
C PRO A 119 -13.48 25.97 -0.16
N PRO A 120 -13.52 26.75 0.93
CA PRO A 120 -12.74 27.98 1.04
C PRO A 120 -11.25 27.73 0.80
N PHE A 121 -10.64 28.52 -0.09
CA PHE A 121 -9.27 28.32 -0.58
C PHE A 121 -8.26 28.06 0.55
N PHE A 122 -8.21 28.94 1.55
CA PHE A 122 -7.27 28.81 2.68
C PHE A 122 -7.53 27.58 3.54
N LYS A 123 -8.80 27.21 3.74
CA LYS A 123 -9.16 26.01 4.52
C LYS A 123 -8.71 24.75 3.78
N PHE A 124 -8.98 24.68 2.48
CA PHE A 124 -8.60 23.55 1.63
C PHE A 124 -7.09 23.36 1.60
N TRP A 125 -6.32 24.41 1.27
CA TRP A 125 -4.86 24.31 1.17
C TRP A 125 -4.19 23.93 2.50
N ARG A 126 -4.68 24.50 3.60
CA ARG A 126 -4.18 24.13 4.93
C ARG A 126 -4.48 22.67 5.27
N GLY A 127 -5.68 22.19 4.97
CA GLY A 127 -6.05 20.79 5.18
C GLY A 127 -5.30 19.82 4.27
N ALA A 128 -5.06 20.20 3.01
CA ALA A 128 -4.22 19.45 2.08
C ALA A 128 -2.77 19.35 2.60
N LEU A 129 -2.21 20.44 3.13
CA LEU A 129 -0.89 20.43 3.76
C LEU A 129 -0.85 19.48 4.96
N TRP A 130 -1.86 19.48 5.82
CA TRP A 130 -1.94 18.55 6.95
C TRP A 130 -2.07 17.10 6.50
N ALA A 131 -2.89 16.83 5.47
CA ALA A 131 -2.99 15.50 4.90
C ALA A 131 -1.63 15.01 4.37
N LEU A 132 -0.87 15.86 3.68
CA LEU A 132 0.49 15.53 3.25
C LEU A 132 1.41 15.23 4.43
N GLN A 133 1.38 16.05 5.49
CA GLN A 133 2.14 15.79 6.72
C GLN A 133 1.75 14.45 7.35
N LYS A 134 0.46 14.13 7.41
CA LYS A 134 -0.03 12.82 7.91
C LYS A 134 0.48 11.68 7.04
N MET A 135 0.45 11.78 5.71
CA MET A 135 0.98 10.74 4.81
C MET A 135 2.46 10.47 5.06
N PHE A 136 3.29 11.50 5.14
CA PHE A 136 4.72 11.32 5.45
C PHE A 136 4.94 10.71 6.83
N LEU A 137 4.13 11.09 7.81
CA LEU A 137 4.26 10.55 9.16
C LEU A 137 3.81 9.08 9.25
N ILE A 138 2.82 8.66 8.45
CA ILE A 138 2.45 7.25 8.29
C ILE A 138 3.64 6.46 7.74
N ASP A 139 4.30 6.95 6.68
CA ASP A 139 5.50 6.31 6.14
C ASP A 139 6.60 6.18 7.20
N GLU A 140 6.82 7.21 8.02
CA GLU A 140 7.81 7.20 9.10
C GLU A 140 7.46 6.18 10.20
N ILE A 141 6.20 6.15 10.65
CA ILE A 141 5.71 5.19 11.65
C ILE A 141 5.90 3.75 11.16
N GLU A 142 5.52 3.46 9.92
CA GLU A 142 5.64 2.11 9.36
C GLU A 142 7.10 1.68 9.20
N LYS A 143 7.98 2.57 8.70
CA LYS A 143 9.42 2.29 8.62
C LYS A 143 10.04 1.99 9.98
N LEU A 144 9.65 2.73 11.02
CA LEU A 144 10.09 2.44 12.38
C LEU A 144 9.57 1.08 12.83
N ALA A 145 8.30 0.78 12.58
CA ALA A 145 7.69 -0.50 12.92
C ALA A 145 8.38 -1.69 12.23
N TRP A 146 8.72 -1.57 10.96
CA TRP A 146 9.42 -2.63 10.22
C TRP A 146 10.82 -2.93 10.78
N LYS A 147 11.51 -1.91 11.29
CA LYS A 147 12.82 -2.07 11.93
C LYS A 147 12.72 -2.61 13.34
N THR A 148 11.77 -2.12 14.13
CA THR A 148 11.66 -2.46 15.55
C THR A 148 11.03 -3.84 15.77
N ARG A 149 9.93 -4.16 15.06
CA ARG A 149 9.15 -5.39 15.26
C ARG A 149 9.98 -6.69 15.26
N PRO A 150 10.89 -6.94 14.28
CA PRO A 150 11.65 -8.19 14.28
C PRO A 150 12.69 -8.30 15.41
N ARG A 151 12.97 -7.18 16.09
CA ARG A 151 13.96 -7.07 17.17
C ARG A 151 13.34 -6.90 18.55
N GLU A 152 12.02 -6.74 18.65
CA GLU A 152 11.34 -6.56 19.94
C GLU A 152 11.52 -7.76 20.87
N ILE A 153 11.77 -7.50 22.15
CA ILE A 153 11.85 -8.55 23.18
C ILE A 153 10.44 -8.99 23.59
N LYS A 154 9.53 -8.02 23.78
CA LYS A 154 8.12 -8.28 24.08
C LYS A 154 7.31 -8.27 22.79
N LYS A 155 6.90 -9.47 22.34
CA LYS A 155 6.07 -9.63 21.13
C LYS A 155 4.80 -8.78 21.20
N GLY A 156 4.51 -8.04 20.13
CA GLY A 156 3.34 -7.19 19.98
C GLY A 156 3.49 -5.76 20.51
N GLU A 157 4.61 -5.43 21.17
CA GLU A 157 4.85 -4.08 21.69
C GLU A 157 4.96 -3.05 20.57
N THR A 158 5.68 -3.37 19.50
CA THR A 158 5.79 -2.51 18.32
C THR A 158 4.43 -2.26 17.67
N SER A 159 3.59 -3.30 17.57
CA SER A 159 2.25 -3.15 17.00
C SER A 159 1.34 -2.29 17.88
N THR A 160 1.46 -2.40 19.21
CA THR A 160 0.73 -1.56 20.16
C THR A 160 1.11 -0.09 20.01
N VAL A 161 2.41 0.22 20.00
CA VAL A 161 2.92 1.58 19.81
C VAL A 161 2.54 2.14 18.44
N THR A 162 2.63 1.32 17.39
CA THR A 162 2.22 1.69 16.02
C THR A 162 0.75 2.11 15.99
N ASN A 163 -0.14 1.27 16.51
CA ASN A 163 -1.58 1.54 16.53
C ASN A 163 -1.91 2.78 17.36
N GLN A 164 -1.24 2.98 18.50
CA GLN A 164 -1.41 4.19 19.30
C GLN A 164 -1.00 5.45 18.53
N CYS A 165 0.15 5.43 17.85
CA CYS A 165 0.61 6.55 17.03
C CYS A 165 -0.36 6.85 15.88
N LEU A 166 -0.92 5.82 15.22
CA LEU A 166 -1.89 6.00 14.15
C LEU A 166 -3.23 6.58 14.65
N LEU A 167 -3.73 6.13 15.80
CA LEU A 167 -4.95 6.69 16.41
C LEU A 167 -4.76 8.16 16.83
N GLU A 168 -3.62 8.49 17.44
CA GLU A 168 -3.30 9.89 17.77
C GLU A 168 -3.14 10.75 16.50
N LEU A 169 -2.55 10.18 15.44
CA LEU A 169 -2.41 10.86 14.16
C LEU A 169 -3.77 11.11 13.50
N GLU A 170 -4.70 10.16 13.59
CA GLU A 170 -6.07 10.33 13.12
C GLU A 170 -6.78 11.46 13.86
N ALA A 171 -6.67 11.47 15.19
CA ALA A 171 -7.28 12.48 16.06
C ALA A 171 -6.70 13.89 15.86
N ALA A 172 -5.44 14.02 15.46
CA ALA A 172 -4.80 15.33 15.24
C ALA A 172 -5.51 16.14 14.14
N LYS A 173 -5.98 17.34 14.47
CA LYS A 173 -6.72 18.25 13.58
C LYS A 173 -5.92 19.48 13.18
N THR A 174 -4.73 19.71 13.75
CA THR A 174 -3.89 20.86 13.41
C THR A 174 -2.44 20.47 13.09
N GLY A 175 -1.75 21.31 12.30
CA GLY A 175 -0.33 21.09 11.99
C GLY A 175 0.58 21.11 13.23
N ILE A 176 0.19 21.85 14.27
CA ILE A 176 0.92 21.88 15.56
C ILE A 176 0.81 20.53 16.26
N GLU A 177 -0.40 19.97 16.35
CA GLU A 177 -0.63 18.63 16.92
C GLU A 177 0.14 17.55 16.16
N ILE A 178 0.12 17.60 14.81
CA ILE A 178 0.88 16.67 13.96
C ILE A 178 2.39 16.80 14.23
N SER A 179 2.90 18.03 14.36
CA SER A 179 4.32 18.27 14.65
C SER A 179 4.72 17.81 16.05
N ILE A 180 3.87 18.01 17.06
CA ILE A 180 4.11 17.51 18.42
C ILE A 180 4.14 15.97 18.43
N LEU A 181 3.19 15.34 17.73
CA LEU A 181 3.15 13.89 17.59
C LEU A 181 4.39 13.35 16.90
N LYS A 182 4.87 14.03 15.85
CA LYS A 182 6.11 13.66 15.15
C LYS A 182 7.29 13.51 16.12
N SER A 183 7.49 14.47 17.02
CA SER A 183 8.57 14.39 18.02
C SER A 183 8.42 13.19 18.95
N LYS A 184 7.19 12.89 19.39
CA LYS A 184 6.89 11.77 20.30
C LYS A 184 7.03 10.40 19.65
N ILE A 185 6.80 10.28 18.35
CA ILE A 185 6.87 8.98 17.65
C ILE A 185 8.26 8.37 17.80
N PHE A 186 9.32 9.14 17.53
CA PHE A 186 10.68 8.62 17.64
C PHE A 186 10.99 8.16 19.07
N GLU A 187 10.67 8.98 20.07
CA GLU A 187 10.86 8.65 21.48
C GLU A 187 10.16 7.33 21.89
N ARG A 188 8.91 7.15 21.44
CA ARG A 188 8.13 5.94 21.71
C ARG A 188 8.77 4.70 21.10
N PHE A 189 9.24 4.79 19.86
CA PHE A 189 9.91 3.65 19.21
C PHE A 189 11.27 3.34 19.83
N THR A 190 12.01 4.35 20.31
CA THR A 190 13.28 4.14 21.04
C THR A 190 13.08 3.57 22.44
N ALA A 191 11.90 3.76 23.04
CA ALA A 191 11.57 3.19 24.35
C ALA A 191 11.21 1.70 24.29
N ILE A 192 10.95 1.15 23.11
CA ILE A 192 10.67 -0.29 22.93
C ILE A 192 11.96 -1.06 23.19
N ASN A 193 11.88 -2.06 24.08
CA ASN A 193 13.03 -2.88 24.39
C ASN A 193 13.31 -3.85 23.22
N ILE A 194 14.45 -3.68 22.57
CA ILE A 194 14.87 -4.46 21.41
C ILE A 194 16.19 -5.19 21.67
N ASN A 195 16.33 -6.37 21.08
CA ASN A 195 17.63 -7.03 20.94
C ASN A 195 18.36 -6.44 19.72
N THR A 196 19.30 -5.52 19.98
CA THR A 196 20.10 -4.86 18.95
C THR A 196 21.08 -5.79 18.24
N ASP A 197 21.50 -6.86 18.92
CA ASP A 197 22.47 -7.82 18.39
C ASP A 197 21.81 -8.88 17.48
N LYS A 198 20.47 -8.94 17.49
CA LYS A 198 19.70 -9.85 16.65
C LYS A 198 19.88 -9.52 15.17
N LYS A 199 20.61 -10.39 14.46
CA LYS A 199 20.72 -10.35 13.00
C LYS A 199 19.43 -10.88 12.36
N VAL A 200 18.66 -9.99 11.75
CA VAL A 200 17.39 -10.30 11.10
C VAL A 200 17.57 -10.47 9.59
N LEU A 201 16.67 -11.24 8.95
CA LEU A 201 16.55 -11.22 7.49
C LEU A 201 15.95 -9.88 7.06
N LYS A 202 16.34 -9.41 5.88
CA LYS A 202 15.76 -8.23 5.22
C LYS A 202 15.03 -8.68 3.96
N VAL A 203 13.71 -8.54 3.97
CA VAL A 203 12.85 -9.00 2.88
C VAL A 203 12.01 -7.85 2.34
N ALA A 204 11.96 -7.73 1.02
CA ALA A 204 11.15 -6.72 0.34
C ALA A 204 9.74 -7.24 0.05
N LEU A 205 8.76 -6.35 0.12
CA LEU A 205 7.43 -6.55 -0.45
C LEU A 205 7.29 -5.68 -1.70
N VAL A 206 6.98 -6.32 -2.82
CA VAL A 206 6.72 -5.68 -4.12
C VAL A 206 5.41 -6.22 -4.69
N GLY A 207 4.77 -5.50 -5.60
CA GLY A 207 3.53 -5.94 -6.20
C GLY A 207 2.50 -4.82 -6.37
N GLU A 208 1.23 -5.20 -6.33
CA GLU A 208 0.13 -4.26 -6.56
C GLU A 208 -0.21 -3.47 -5.28
N ALA A 209 -0.38 -2.16 -5.41
CA ALA A 209 -0.57 -1.22 -4.30
C ALA A 209 -1.72 -1.57 -3.36
N SER A 210 -2.91 -1.93 -3.86
CA SER A 210 -4.04 -2.25 -2.98
C SER A 210 -3.75 -3.47 -2.12
N VAL A 211 -3.15 -4.53 -2.67
CA VAL A 211 -2.74 -5.71 -1.88
C VAL A 211 -1.56 -5.39 -0.96
N LEU A 212 -0.62 -4.55 -1.38
CA LEU A 212 0.50 -4.12 -0.53
C LEU A 212 0.01 -3.36 0.72
N ARG A 213 -1.15 -2.70 0.66
CA ARG A 213 -1.60 -1.76 1.71
C ARG A 213 -2.82 -2.23 2.49
N ASP A 214 -3.71 -2.98 1.87
CA ASP A 214 -4.88 -3.51 2.55
C ASP A 214 -4.50 -4.74 3.40
N LYS A 215 -4.47 -4.54 4.72
CA LYS A 215 -4.12 -5.56 5.70
C LYS A 215 -5.05 -6.79 5.63
N TYR A 216 -6.31 -6.61 5.23
CA TYR A 216 -7.21 -7.75 5.07
C TYR A 216 -6.79 -8.60 3.86
N LEU A 217 -6.50 -7.95 2.72
CA LEU A 217 -6.15 -8.66 1.48
C LEU A 217 -4.83 -9.42 1.59
N ASN A 218 -3.82 -8.84 2.24
CA ASN A 218 -2.52 -9.49 2.39
C ASN A 218 -2.34 -10.26 3.71
N HIS A 219 -3.40 -10.37 4.52
CA HIS A 219 -3.38 -10.99 5.85
C HIS A 219 -2.35 -10.39 6.82
N SER A 220 -2.23 -9.06 6.85
CA SER A 220 -1.28 -8.31 7.70
C SER A 220 0.17 -8.77 7.52
N MET A 221 0.61 -8.96 6.27
CA MET A 221 1.91 -9.57 5.94
C MET A 221 3.12 -8.90 6.63
N GLU A 222 3.12 -7.58 6.75
CA GLU A 222 4.19 -6.84 7.44
C GLU A 222 4.31 -7.19 8.93
N GLU A 223 3.17 -7.45 9.58
CA GLU A 223 3.12 -7.83 10.99
C GLU A 223 3.51 -9.29 11.18
N LEU A 224 3.01 -10.19 10.30
CA LEU A 224 3.36 -11.61 10.30
C LEU A 224 4.87 -11.82 10.14
N LEU A 225 5.46 -11.24 9.09
CA LEU A 225 6.89 -11.36 8.80
C LEU A 225 7.74 -10.74 9.91
N GLY A 226 7.35 -9.57 10.42
CA GLY A 226 8.03 -8.96 11.56
C GLY A 226 7.98 -9.85 12.81
N GLY A 227 6.84 -10.50 13.08
CA GLY A 227 6.70 -11.47 14.16
C GLY A 227 7.57 -12.73 14.00
N LEU A 228 7.90 -13.10 12.76
CA LEU A 228 8.85 -14.16 12.40
C LEU A 228 10.31 -13.68 12.42
N GLY A 229 10.58 -12.45 12.88
CA GLY A 229 11.93 -11.92 13.00
C GLY A 229 12.53 -11.42 11.68
N VAL A 230 11.69 -10.99 10.73
CA VAL A 230 12.11 -10.41 9.45
C VAL A 230 11.91 -8.90 9.44
N GLU A 231 12.94 -8.16 9.06
CA GLU A 231 12.81 -6.74 8.70
C GLU A 231 12.20 -6.62 7.30
N VAL A 232 11.01 -6.04 7.25
CA VAL A 232 10.23 -5.90 6.03
C VAL A 232 10.47 -4.54 5.39
N VAL A 233 10.60 -4.48 4.08
CA VAL A 233 10.56 -3.20 3.35
C VAL A 233 9.44 -3.26 2.33
N ASN A 234 8.32 -2.59 2.61
CA ASN A 234 7.25 -2.44 1.64
C ASN A 234 7.57 -1.27 0.71
N TYR A 235 7.69 -1.57 -0.58
CA TYR A 235 8.11 -0.57 -1.57
C TYR A 235 6.99 0.35 -2.05
N PHE A 236 5.73 0.10 -1.67
CA PHE A 236 4.66 1.05 -1.93
C PHE A 236 4.40 1.93 -0.69
N LEU A 237 5.04 3.09 -0.67
CA LEU A 237 4.82 4.13 0.34
C LEU A 237 4.26 5.38 -0.33
N LEU A 238 3.02 5.74 -0.02
CA LEU A 238 2.32 6.83 -0.71
C LEU A 238 3.00 8.18 -0.51
N GLY A 239 3.59 8.46 0.66
CA GLY A 239 4.36 9.69 0.86
C GLY A 239 5.58 9.76 -0.06
N VAL A 240 6.31 8.65 -0.20
CA VAL A 240 7.41 8.52 -1.17
C VAL A 240 6.92 8.71 -2.61
N GLU A 241 5.81 8.08 -3.00
CA GLU A 241 5.22 8.26 -4.33
C GLU A 241 4.85 9.72 -4.61
N LEU A 242 4.23 10.40 -3.65
CA LEU A 242 3.90 11.82 -3.79
C LEU A 242 5.15 12.69 -3.88
N LYS A 243 6.20 12.38 -3.09
CA LYS A 243 7.48 13.07 -3.21
C LYS A 243 8.08 12.89 -4.62
N ASN A 244 7.95 11.70 -5.21
CA ASN A 244 8.42 11.43 -6.57
C ASN A 244 7.62 12.20 -7.63
N ILE A 245 6.32 12.40 -7.41
CA ILE A 245 5.45 13.17 -8.30
C ILE A 245 5.75 14.66 -8.22
N PHE A 246 5.86 15.23 -7.01
CA PHE A 246 6.03 16.68 -6.82
C PHE A 246 7.48 17.15 -6.90
N PHE A 247 8.43 16.29 -6.55
CA PHE A 247 9.87 16.60 -6.48
C PHE A 247 10.73 15.51 -7.12
N PRO A 248 10.58 15.23 -8.43
CA PRO A 248 11.22 14.11 -9.10
C PRO A 248 12.76 14.15 -9.05
N HIS A 249 13.35 15.34 -8.90
CA HIS A 249 14.80 15.52 -8.74
C HIS A 249 15.36 15.02 -7.40
N LEU A 250 14.52 14.86 -6.37
CA LEU A 250 14.92 14.42 -5.03
C LEU A 250 14.78 12.90 -4.80
N SER A 251 14.38 12.16 -5.82
CA SER A 251 13.98 10.76 -5.71
C SER A 251 15.11 9.75 -5.90
N GLY A 252 16.26 10.19 -6.44
CA GLY A 252 17.45 9.34 -6.61
C GLY A 252 17.15 7.98 -7.24
N LYS A 253 17.51 6.89 -6.52
CA LYS A 253 17.26 5.49 -6.91
C LYS A 253 15.78 5.11 -7.04
N HIS A 254 14.85 5.87 -6.47
CA HIS A 254 13.40 5.61 -6.59
C HIS A 254 12.73 6.50 -7.64
N SER A 255 13.50 7.30 -8.38
CA SER A 255 12.93 8.09 -9.47
C SER A 255 12.43 7.18 -10.59
N LYS A 256 11.28 7.52 -11.19
CA LYS A 256 10.72 6.79 -12.33
C LYS A 256 11.71 6.64 -13.49
N LYS A 257 12.56 7.66 -13.70
CA LYS A 257 13.62 7.62 -14.72
C LYS A 257 14.65 6.53 -14.40
N HIS A 258 15.15 6.50 -13.17
CA HIS A 258 16.10 5.48 -12.74
C HIS A 258 15.49 4.07 -12.80
N MET A 259 14.25 3.91 -12.34
CA MET A 259 13.54 2.62 -12.43
C MET A 259 13.41 2.12 -13.87
N LEU A 260 13.10 3.02 -14.83
CA LEU A 260 13.09 2.68 -16.25
C LEU A 260 14.48 2.28 -16.76
N GLU A 261 15.54 2.95 -16.31
CA GLU A 261 16.92 2.65 -16.72
C GLU A 261 17.36 1.27 -16.25
N ILE A 262 17.15 0.93 -14.97
CA ILE A 262 17.56 -0.36 -14.40
C ILE A 262 16.69 -1.52 -14.89
N ALA A 263 15.40 -1.29 -15.13
CA ALA A 263 14.49 -2.32 -15.63
C ALA A 263 14.66 -2.56 -17.15
N LYS A 264 15.30 -1.65 -17.89
CA LYS A 264 15.43 -1.70 -19.36
C LYS A 264 15.94 -3.05 -19.92
N PRO A 265 16.91 -3.74 -19.31
CA PRO A 265 17.37 -5.05 -19.80
C PRO A 265 16.29 -6.13 -19.75
N TYR A 266 15.30 -5.97 -18.86
CA TYR A 266 14.25 -6.96 -18.60
C TYR A 266 12.89 -6.54 -19.15
N LEU A 267 12.61 -5.23 -19.20
CA LEU A 267 11.32 -4.66 -19.53
C LEU A 267 11.48 -3.54 -20.56
N GLN A 268 11.24 -3.87 -21.83
CA GLN A 268 11.37 -2.94 -22.95
C GLN A 268 10.08 -2.17 -23.25
N THR A 269 8.93 -2.67 -22.78
CA THR A 269 7.60 -2.12 -23.07
C THR A 269 6.88 -1.73 -21.79
N LYS A 270 6.03 -0.69 -21.88
CA LYS A 270 5.16 -0.31 -20.76
C LYS A 270 4.07 -1.37 -20.58
N VAL A 271 3.99 -1.95 -19.39
CA VAL A 271 2.97 -2.94 -18.98
C VAL A 271 1.86 -2.30 -18.14
N GLY A 272 2.14 -1.14 -17.53
CA GLY A 272 1.19 -0.41 -16.66
C GLY A 272 1.15 -0.98 -15.24
N GLY A 273 0.30 -0.40 -14.39
CA GLY A 273 0.22 -0.80 -12.98
C GLY A 273 1.56 -0.58 -12.27
N HIS A 274 1.92 -1.51 -11.39
CA HIS A 274 3.17 -1.48 -10.62
C HIS A 274 4.22 -2.45 -11.19
N ALA A 275 4.06 -2.90 -12.43
CA ALA A 275 4.96 -3.85 -13.06
C ALA A 275 6.41 -3.35 -13.14
N LEU A 276 6.58 -2.06 -13.49
CA LEU A 276 7.90 -1.41 -13.52
C LEU A 276 8.51 -1.40 -12.13
N ASP A 277 7.74 -0.94 -11.14
CA ASP A 277 8.14 -0.79 -9.74
C ASP A 277 8.54 -2.14 -9.14
N SER A 278 7.76 -3.20 -9.38
CA SER A 278 8.06 -4.56 -8.93
C SER A 278 9.38 -5.09 -9.49
N ILE A 279 9.66 -4.88 -10.79
CA ILE A 279 10.92 -5.33 -11.41
C ILE A 279 12.09 -4.48 -10.90
N ALA A 280 11.96 -3.16 -10.97
CA ALA A 280 13.01 -2.22 -10.60
C ALA A 280 13.42 -2.38 -9.13
N HIS A 281 12.46 -2.47 -8.21
CA HIS A 281 12.75 -2.67 -6.80
C HIS A 281 13.34 -4.06 -6.52
N SER A 282 12.94 -5.11 -7.25
CA SER A 282 13.58 -6.43 -7.12
C SER A 282 15.05 -6.41 -7.54
N ILE A 283 15.38 -5.67 -8.61
CA ILE A 283 16.77 -5.45 -9.05
C ILE A 283 17.56 -4.69 -7.96
N ILE A 284 16.99 -3.60 -7.43
CA ILE A 284 17.60 -2.83 -6.33
C ILE A 284 17.84 -3.73 -5.11
N CYS A 285 16.91 -4.62 -4.78
CA CYS A 285 17.07 -5.57 -3.69
C CYS A 285 18.23 -6.54 -3.92
N GLY A 286 18.43 -7.00 -5.16
CA GLY A 286 19.56 -7.84 -5.55
C GLY A 286 20.89 -7.10 -5.37
N GLU A 287 20.96 -5.86 -5.83
CA GLU A 287 22.15 -5.00 -5.70
C GLU A 287 22.47 -4.64 -4.24
N ASP A 288 21.43 -4.31 -3.45
CA ASP A 288 21.55 -3.92 -2.05
C ASP A 288 21.60 -5.15 -1.10
N SER A 289 21.81 -6.36 -1.64
CA SER A 289 22.01 -7.61 -0.88
C SER A 289 20.90 -7.96 0.12
N TYR A 290 19.64 -7.73 -0.27
CA TYR A 290 18.48 -8.24 0.48
C TYR A 290 18.50 -9.77 0.50
N ASP A 291 17.90 -10.37 1.53
CA ASP A 291 17.85 -11.83 1.64
C ASP A 291 16.77 -12.43 0.74
N GLY A 292 15.73 -11.67 0.42
CA GLY A 292 14.69 -12.12 -0.50
C GLY A 292 13.64 -11.06 -0.80
N VAL A 293 12.75 -11.40 -1.72
CA VAL A 293 11.60 -10.58 -2.14
C VAL A 293 10.33 -11.43 -2.05
N ILE A 294 9.23 -10.83 -1.62
CA ILE A 294 7.89 -11.43 -1.72
C ILE A 294 7.07 -10.57 -2.68
N HIS A 295 6.63 -11.18 -3.77
CA HIS A 295 5.79 -10.57 -4.78
C HIS A 295 4.31 -10.79 -4.45
N LEU A 296 3.61 -9.72 -4.13
CA LEU A 296 2.19 -9.68 -3.78
C LEU A 296 1.35 -9.37 -5.02
N CYS A 297 0.74 -10.41 -5.59
CA CYS A 297 -0.01 -10.31 -6.84
C CYS A 297 -1.50 -10.64 -6.61
N PRO A 298 -2.41 -9.69 -6.84
CA PRO A 298 -3.84 -9.99 -6.85
C PRO A 298 -4.23 -10.87 -8.04
N SER A 299 -5.25 -11.70 -7.88
CA SER A 299 -5.89 -12.44 -8.96
C SER A 299 -6.37 -11.50 -10.06
N GLY A 300 -6.22 -11.92 -11.32
CA GLY A 300 -6.61 -11.13 -12.50
C GLY A 300 -5.77 -9.88 -12.76
N CYS A 301 -4.73 -9.59 -11.97
CA CYS A 301 -3.86 -8.43 -12.17
C CYS A 301 -2.86 -8.70 -13.31
N MET A 302 -3.27 -8.41 -14.54
CA MET A 302 -2.45 -8.65 -15.73
C MET A 302 -1.02 -8.08 -15.61
N PRO A 303 -0.79 -6.82 -15.16
CA PRO A 303 0.56 -6.30 -15.03
C PRO A 303 1.45 -7.17 -14.14
N GLU A 304 1.01 -7.51 -12.94
CA GLU A 304 1.79 -8.31 -12.00
C GLU A 304 1.95 -9.77 -12.44
N ILE A 305 0.92 -10.36 -13.07
CA ILE A 305 1.00 -11.74 -13.59
C ILE A 305 2.01 -11.80 -14.75
N SER A 306 1.98 -10.81 -15.65
CA SER A 306 2.83 -10.79 -16.85
C SER A 306 4.32 -10.67 -16.56
N ILE A 307 4.70 -10.09 -15.40
CA ILE A 307 6.10 -9.92 -15.02
C ILE A 307 6.69 -11.11 -14.24
N ARG A 308 5.91 -12.13 -13.86
CA ARG A 308 6.43 -13.27 -13.10
C ARG A 308 7.63 -13.96 -13.77
N PRO A 309 7.62 -14.23 -15.09
CA PRO A 309 8.81 -14.77 -15.77
C PRO A 309 10.02 -13.84 -15.68
N ILE A 310 9.78 -12.52 -15.70
CA ILE A 310 10.83 -11.51 -15.54
C ILE A 310 11.39 -11.56 -14.12
N LEU A 311 10.54 -11.62 -13.10
CA LEU A 311 10.97 -11.72 -11.70
C LEU A 311 11.77 -13.00 -11.44
N ARG A 312 11.42 -14.13 -12.08
CA ARG A 312 12.22 -15.36 -12.03
C ARG A 312 13.59 -15.19 -12.68
N LYS A 313 13.66 -14.45 -13.78
CA LYS A 313 14.94 -14.11 -14.42
C LYS A 313 15.78 -13.20 -13.52
N VAL A 314 15.21 -12.15 -12.94
CA VAL A 314 15.88 -11.28 -11.95
C VAL A 314 16.34 -12.09 -10.74
N SER A 315 15.52 -13.03 -10.25
CA SER A 315 15.87 -13.93 -9.15
C SER A 315 17.12 -14.75 -9.45
N SER A 316 17.24 -15.27 -10.67
CA SER A 316 18.42 -16.01 -11.13
C SER A 316 19.64 -15.10 -11.34
N ASP A 317 19.45 -13.97 -12.02
CA ASP A 317 20.55 -13.08 -12.43
C ASP A 317 21.20 -12.37 -11.22
N TYR A 318 20.46 -12.16 -10.14
CA TYR A 318 20.94 -11.53 -8.90
C TYR A 318 21.08 -12.49 -7.70
N ASP A 319 20.86 -13.80 -7.91
CA ASP A 319 20.87 -14.82 -6.84
C ASP A 319 20.00 -14.40 -5.62
N LEU A 320 18.81 -13.87 -5.94
CA LEU A 320 17.86 -13.27 -5.00
C LEU A 320 16.58 -14.11 -4.98
N PRO A 321 16.26 -14.85 -3.92
CA PRO A 321 15.02 -15.61 -3.83
C PRO A 321 13.79 -14.70 -3.94
N VAL A 322 12.81 -15.11 -4.76
CA VAL A 322 11.53 -14.41 -4.93
C VAL A 322 10.39 -15.38 -4.62
N LEU A 323 9.58 -15.07 -3.61
CA LEU A 323 8.35 -15.80 -3.31
C LEU A 323 7.15 -15.11 -3.98
N GLU A 324 6.50 -15.82 -4.92
CA GLU A 324 5.26 -15.34 -5.55
C GLU A 324 4.04 -15.68 -4.68
N CYS A 325 3.33 -14.67 -4.17
CA CYS A 325 2.09 -14.81 -3.41
C CYS A 325 0.92 -14.27 -4.24
N SER A 326 -0.03 -15.15 -4.56
CA SER A 326 -1.27 -14.79 -5.25
C SER A 326 -2.41 -14.64 -4.25
N PHE A 327 -3.23 -13.61 -4.41
CA PHE A 327 -4.36 -13.31 -3.53
C PHE A 327 -5.68 -13.30 -4.30
N ASP A 328 -6.63 -14.05 -3.79
CA ASP A 328 -8.03 -14.13 -4.21
C ASP A 328 -8.97 -14.22 -2.99
N GLU A 329 -10.27 -14.35 -3.22
CA GLU A 329 -11.30 -14.47 -2.18
C GLU A 329 -11.20 -15.74 -1.31
N HIS A 330 -10.49 -16.75 -1.79
CA HIS A 330 -10.33 -18.05 -1.14
C HIS A 330 -8.96 -18.24 -0.49
N THR A 331 -8.15 -17.18 -0.44
CA THR A 331 -6.81 -17.22 0.14
C THR A 331 -6.86 -17.68 1.61
N SER A 332 -6.32 -18.87 1.88
CA SER A 332 -6.24 -19.42 3.23
C SER A 332 -5.12 -18.75 4.02
N HIS A 333 -5.47 -18.12 5.14
CA HIS A 333 -4.50 -17.53 6.06
C HIS A 333 -3.44 -18.56 6.52
N VAL A 334 -3.89 -19.76 6.91
CA VAL A 334 -3.00 -20.83 7.39
C VAL A 334 -2.03 -21.26 6.30
N GLY A 335 -2.54 -21.48 5.07
CA GLY A 335 -1.71 -21.87 3.93
C GLY A 335 -0.67 -20.81 3.56
N LEU A 336 -1.03 -19.52 3.69
CA LEU A 336 -0.09 -18.42 3.49
C LEU A 336 1.01 -18.42 4.56
N VAL A 337 0.64 -18.50 5.85
CA VAL A 337 1.60 -18.49 6.96
C VAL A 337 2.63 -19.61 6.82
N THR A 338 2.19 -20.84 6.57
CA THR A 338 3.13 -21.98 6.40
C THR A 338 4.10 -21.79 5.24
N ARG A 339 3.65 -21.18 4.13
CA ARG A 339 4.54 -20.85 3.00
C ARG A 339 5.55 -19.77 3.36
N LEU A 340 5.15 -18.77 4.15
CA LEU A 340 6.05 -17.72 4.62
C LEU A 340 7.10 -18.29 5.59
N GLU A 341 6.70 -19.16 6.52
CA GLU A 341 7.61 -19.85 7.44
C GLU A 341 8.65 -20.66 6.67
N ALA A 342 8.21 -21.53 5.75
CA ALA A 342 9.13 -22.33 4.93
C ALA A 342 10.07 -21.47 4.07
N TYR A 343 9.56 -20.35 3.54
CA TYR A 343 10.39 -19.39 2.79
C TYR A 343 11.45 -18.75 3.67
N ILE A 344 11.09 -18.30 4.87
CA ILE A 344 12.00 -17.70 5.84
C ILE A 344 13.08 -18.70 6.28
N ASP A 345 12.71 -19.94 6.55
CA ASP A 345 13.67 -21.00 6.92
C ASP A 345 14.69 -21.23 5.79
N MET A 346 14.23 -21.30 4.54
CA MET A 346 15.09 -21.39 3.37
C MET A 346 16.05 -20.20 3.27
N LEU A 347 15.59 -18.98 3.56
CA LEU A 347 16.44 -17.79 3.55
C LEU A 347 17.53 -17.84 4.65
N TYR A 348 17.18 -18.28 5.86
CA TYR A 348 18.16 -18.45 6.94
C TYR A 348 19.21 -19.50 6.58
N ASP A 349 18.81 -20.65 6.02
CA ASP A 349 19.73 -21.70 5.60
C ASP A 349 20.66 -21.25 4.47
N ARG A 350 20.13 -20.50 3.50
CA ARG A 350 20.90 -19.88 2.43
C ARG A 350 21.93 -18.89 2.99
N ARG A 351 21.54 -18.04 3.95
CA ARG A 351 22.44 -17.09 4.61
C ARG A 351 23.56 -17.81 5.38
N LYS A 352 23.25 -18.91 6.09
CA LYS A 352 24.23 -19.75 6.79
C LYS A 352 25.25 -20.37 5.82
N LYS A 353 24.79 -20.94 4.71
CA LYS A 353 25.66 -21.54 3.68
C LYS A 353 26.60 -20.52 3.03
N ASN A 354 26.14 -19.28 2.87
CA ASN A 354 26.92 -18.19 2.28
C ASN A 354 27.88 -17.50 3.27
N GLY A 355 28.08 -18.03 4.48
CA GLY A 355 29.07 -17.51 5.45
C GLY A 355 28.70 -16.16 6.08
N LYS A 356 27.44 -15.71 5.98
CA LYS A 356 26.95 -14.51 6.68
C LYS A 356 26.55 -14.90 8.12
N GLU A 357 27.55 -15.12 8.96
CA GLU A 357 27.47 -15.82 10.26
C GLU A 357 26.46 -15.27 11.28
N HIS A 358 25.82 -16.22 11.98
CA HIS A 358 25.12 -16.11 13.26
C HIS A 358 26.12 -15.86 14.41
N ASN A 359 25.74 -15.05 15.38
CA ASN A 359 26.03 -15.36 16.78
C ASN A 359 24.67 -15.66 17.43
N THR A 360 24.57 -16.86 18.00
CA THR A 360 23.46 -17.40 18.79
C THR A 360 22.99 -16.49 19.91
#